data_AF-A0A382FV59-F1
#
_entry.id   AF-A0A382FV59-F1
#
_cell.length_a   1.000
_cell.length_b   1.000
_cell.length_c   1.000
_cell.angle_alpha   90.00
_cell.angle_beta   90.00
_cell.angle_gamma   90.00
#
_symmetry.space_group_name_H-M   'P 1'
#
loop_
_entity.id
_entity.type
_entity.pdbx_description
1 polymer ?
#
loop_
_entity_poly.entity_id
_entity_poly.type
_entity_poly.pdbx_seq_one_letter_code
_entity_poly.pdbx_strand_id
1 'polypeptide(L)'
;ESYARSSKRQYASLGHGVGMATHDVGDHSKMLLPGMVFTIEPALRVPEENIYIRLEDLIIITETGAEVVSDFVPMDMRGIEKLMREKGMLDRYKSLTEKDYKKYLK
;
A
#
# COMPACT_ATOMS: atom_id res chain seq x y z
N GLU A 1 -2.01 -23.66 -0.63
CA GLU A 1 -1.72 -24.18 0.73
C GLU A 1 -1.10 -23.17 1.70
N SER A 2 -0.25 -22.24 1.24
CA SER A 2 0.40 -21.19 2.07
C SER A 2 -0.59 -20.22 2.75
N TYR A 3 -1.59 -19.71 2.02
CA TYR A 3 -2.51 -18.69 2.53
C TYR A 3 -3.47 -19.23 3.60
N ALA A 4 -4.07 -20.41 3.38
CA ALA A 4 -4.95 -21.08 4.35
C ALA A 4 -4.22 -21.53 5.63
N ARG A 5 -2.88 -21.65 5.59
CA ARG A 5 -2.03 -21.94 6.75
C ARG A 5 -1.61 -20.65 7.46
N SER A 6 -1.35 -19.59 6.69
CA SER A 6 -1.13 -18.23 7.18
C SER A 6 -2.34 -17.73 7.96
N SER A 7 -3.56 -17.85 7.41
CA SER A 7 -4.81 -17.42 8.05
C SER A 7 -5.13 -18.13 9.37
N LYS A 8 -4.43 -19.23 9.68
CA LYS A 8 -4.53 -19.96 10.96
C LYS A 8 -3.50 -19.50 12.00
N ARG A 9 -2.55 -18.62 11.64
CA ARG A 9 -1.59 -18.05 12.59
C ARG A 9 -2.27 -16.93 13.36
N GLN A 10 -2.09 -16.91 14.68
CA GLN A 10 -2.65 -15.89 15.57
C GLN A 10 -2.27 -14.43 15.19
N TYR A 11 -1.23 -14.24 14.37
CA TYR A 11 -0.72 -12.92 13.96
C TYR A 11 -0.80 -12.65 12.45
N ALA A 12 -1.47 -13.52 11.67
CA ALA A 12 -1.73 -13.21 10.27
C ALA A 12 -2.87 -12.20 10.19
N SER A 13 -2.51 -10.91 10.20
CA SER A 13 -3.46 -9.84 9.93
C SER A 13 -3.54 -9.58 8.43
N LEU A 14 -4.73 -9.21 7.96
CA LEU A 14 -4.94 -8.71 6.60
C LEU A 14 -4.59 -7.22 6.48
N GLY A 15 -4.21 -6.56 7.56
CA GLY A 15 -3.72 -5.18 7.56
C GLY A 15 -3.63 -4.58 8.95
N HIS A 16 -3.57 -3.25 9.05
CA HIS A 16 -3.44 -2.52 10.30
C HIS A 16 -4.11 -1.14 10.20
N GLY A 17 -4.38 -0.52 11.36
CA GLY A 17 -4.84 0.87 11.40
C GLY A 17 -3.75 1.83 10.90
N VAL A 18 -4.16 2.93 10.28
CA VAL A 18 -3.25 3.97 9.78
C VAL A 18 -3.70 5.33 10.29
N GLY A 19 -2.75 6.14 10.75
CA GLY A 19 -3.02 7.49 11.22
C GLY A 19 -1.73 8.29 11.34
N MET A 20 -1.43 8.80 12.53
CA MET A 20 -0.15 9.50 12.75
C MET A 20 1.06 8.56 12.71
N ALA A 21 0.83 7.26 12.89
CA ALA A 21 1.80 6.20 12.63
C ALA A 21 1.32 5.30 11.49
N THR A 22 2.26 4.72 10.73
CA THR A 22 1.95 3.75 9.68
C THR A 22 1.20 2.56 10.29
N HIS A 23 1.73 1.95 11.35
CA HIS A 23 0.99 1.00 12.18
C HIS A 23 0.43 1.76 13.38
N ASP A 24 -0.79 2.29 13.24
CA ASP A 24 -1.40 3.08 14.30
C ASP A 24 -1.89 2.21 15.46
N VAL A 25 -2.08 2.84 16.61
CA VAL A 25 -2.59 2.18 17.81
C VAL A 25 -4.07 1.81 17.64
N GLY A 26 -4.51 0.73 18.28
CA GLY A 26 -5.91 0.35 18.28
C GLY A 26 -6.15 -1.12 18.57
N ASP A 27 -7.39 -1.45 18.90
CA ASP A 27 -7.85 -2.83 19.02
C ASP A 27 -8.63 -3.20 17.75
N HIS A 28 -7.96 -3.94 16.86
CA HIS A 28 -8.49 -4.35 15.56
C HIS A 28 -9.52 -5.49 15.65
N SER A 29 -9.84 -5.99 16.84
CA SER A 29 -10.94 -6.95 17.05
C SER A 29 -12.32 -6.27 17.15
N LYS A 30 -12.35 -4.93 17.27
CA LYS A 30 -13.57 -4.15 17.43
C LYS A 30 -14.28 -3.92 16.09
N MET A 31 -15.58 -3.63 16.19
CA MET A 31 -16.39 -3.25 15.04
C MET A 31 -15.88 -1.96 14.41
N LEU A 32 -15.83 -1.93 13.08
CA LEU A 32 -15.42 -0.76 12.31
C LEU A 32 -16.47 0.35 12.41
N LEU A 33 -16.01 1.58 12.59
CA LEU A 33 -16.84 2.78 12.67
C LEU A 33 -16.41 3.80 11.60
N PRO A 34 -17.33 4.66 11.13
CA PRO A 34 -16.99 5.77 10.23
C PRO A 34 -15.83 6.62 10.76
N GLY A 35 -14.92 7.02 9.87
CA GLY A 35 -13.71 7.77 10.17
C GLY A 35 -12.49 6.92 10.52
N MET A 36 -12.65 5.60 10.73
CA MET A 36 -11.50 4.69 10.87
C MET A 36 -10.78 4.51 9.54
N VAL A 37 -9.44 4.42 9.60
CA VAL A 37 -8.56 4.23 8.43
C VAL A 37 -7.66 3.02 8.67
N PHE A 38 -7.59 2.12 7.70
CA PHE A 38 -6.76 0.91 7.80
C PHE A 38 -6.33 0.39 6.42
N THR A 39 -5.40 -0.56 6.41
CA THR A 39 -4.94 -1.25 5.21
C THR A 39 -5.64 -2.58 4.99
N ILE A 40 -5.77 -2.99 3.74
CA ILE A 40 -5.99 -4.40 3.36
C ILE A 40 -4.84 -4.82 2.44
N GLU A 41 -4.01 -5.77 2.88
CA GLU A 41 -2.71 -6.10 2.30
C GLU A 41 -2.44 -7.61 2.08
N PRO A 42 -3.29 -8.33 1.32
CA PRO A 42 -3.07 -9.74 1.02
C PRO A 42 -1.72 -9.97 0.32
N ALA A 43 -1.00 -11.01 0.76
CA ALA A 43 0.30 -11.36 0.22
C ALA A 43 0.43 -12.84 -0.18
N LEU A 44 1.11 -13.10 -1.29
CA LEU A 44 1.49 -14.42 -1.79
C LEU A 44 3.02 -14.55 -1.78
N ARG A 45 3.50 -15.71 -1.31
CA ARG A 45 4.91 -16.11 -1.36
C ARG A 45 5.03 -17.44 -2.08
N VAL A 46 5.96 -17.51 -3.03
CA VAL A 46 6.40 -18.74 -3.72
C VAL A 46 7.92 -18.83 -3.54
N PRO A 47 8.39 -19.33 -2.38
CA PRO A 47 9.82 -19.30 -2.01
C PRO A 47 10.74 -19.99 -3.01
N GLU A 48 10.30 -21.13 -3.57
CA GLU A 48 11.01 -21.92 -4.56
C GLU A 48 11.28 -21.16 -5.87
N GLU A 49 10.43 -20.17 -6.19
CA GLU A 49 10.57 -19.30 -7.36
C GLU A 49 11.18 -17.93 -7.00
N ASN A 50 11.51 -17.69 -5.72
CA ASN A 50 11.89 -16.37 -5.20
C ASN A 50 10.87 -15.26 -5.50
N ILE A 51 9.58 -15.60 -5.53
CA ILE A 51 8.50 -14.64 -5.82
C ILE A 51 7.77 -14.24 -4.52
N TYR A 52 7.57 -12.94 -4.37
CA TYR A 52 6.71 -12.32 -3.36
C TYR A 52 5.85 -11.24 -4.00
N ILE A 53 4.55 -11.32 -3.80
CA ILE A 53 3.58 -10.34 -4.29
C ILE A 53 2.72 -9.91 -3.11
N ARG A 54 2.54 -8.61 -2.94
CA ARG A 54 1.57 -8.01 -2.02
C ARG A 54 0.86 -6.89 -2.76
N LEU A 55 -0.46 -6.84 -2.63
CA LEU A 55 -1.28 -5.73 -3.07
C LEU A 55 -1.91 -5.14 -1.81
N GLU A 56 -1.84 -3.82 -1.66
CA GLU A 56 -2.19 -3.14 -0.42
C GLU A 56 -2.91 -1.83 -0.74
N ASP A 57 -4.10 -1.67 -0.17
CA ASP A 57 -4.92 -0.47 -0.30
C ASP A 57 -5.14 0.20 1.05
N LEU A 58 -5.33 1.52 1.02
CA LEU A 58 -5.74 2.32 2.16
C LEU A 58 -7.25 2.57 2.09
N ILE A 59 -7.96 2.19 3.15
CA ILE A 59 -9.42 2.21 3.22
C ILE A 59 -9.88 3.13 4.34
N ILE A 60 -10.84 3.99 4.02
CA ILE A 60 -11.55 4.85 4.97
C ILE A 60 -12.97 4.32 5.13
N ILE A 61 -13.39 4.04 6.37
CA ILE A 61 -14.78 3.68 6.63
C ILE A 61 -15.65 4.92 6.62
N THR A 62 -16.74 4.86 5.88
CA THR A 62 -17.75 5.93 5.77
C THR A 62 -19.03 5.50 6.47
N GLU A 63 -19.97 6.44 6.66
CA GLU A 63 -21.27 6.14 7.27
C GLU A 63 -22.06 5.06 6.53
N THR A 64 -21.85 4.94 5.21
CA THR A 64 -22.60 4.04 4.34
C THR A 64 -21.75 2.91 3.75
N GLY A 65 -20.47 2.79 4.11
CA GLY A 65 -19.59 1.78 3.54
C GLY A 65 -18.11 2.08 3.73
N ALA A 66 -17.35 2.03 2.64
CA ALA A 66 -15.91 2.25 2.64
C ALA A 66 -15.46 2.96 1.36
N GLU A 67 -14.42 3.77 1.47
CA GLU A 67 -13.74 4.45 0.36
C GLU A 67 -12.30 3.92 0.25
N VAL A 68 -11.88 3.58 -0.97
CA VAL A 68 -10.51 3.15 -1.28
C VAL A 68 -9.77 4.35 -1.87
N VAL A 69 -8.91 4.98 -1.07
CA VAL A 69 -8.26 6.24 -1.51
C VAL A 69 -7.06 6.01 -2.42
N SER A 70 -6.58 4.78 -2.53
CA SER A 70 -5.46 4.36 -3.38
C SER A 70 -5.88 3.80 -4.75
N ASP A 71 -7.18 3.79 -5.09
CA ASP A 71 -7.72 3.18 -6.32
C ASP A 71 -7.26 3.86 -7.63
N PHE A 72 -6.57 4.99 -7.53
CA PHE A 72 -5.93 5.62 -8.70
C PHE A 72 -4.69 4.86 -9.20
N VAL A 73 -4.14 3.93 -8.41
CA VAL A 73 -2.98 3.10 -8.77
C VAL A 73 -3.46 1.77 -9.38
N PRO A 74 -3.04 1.40 -10.60
CA PRO A 74 -3.50 0.17 -11.23
C PRO A 74 -2.96 -1.07 -10.48
N MET A 75 -3.85 -2.02 -10.20
CA MET A 75 -3.50 -3.32 -9.61
C MET A 75 -3.62 -4.50 -10.59
N ASP A 76 -4.30 -4.31 -11.73
CA ASP A 76 -4.38 -5.34 -12.76
C ASP A 76 -3.12 -5.33 -13.65
N MET A 77 -2.78 -6.51 -14.18
CA MET A 77 -1.59 -6.69 -15.00
C MET A 77 -1.53 -5.75 -16.20
N ARG A 78 -2.65 -5.50 -16.89
CA ARG A 78 -2.68 -4.63 -18.08
C ARG A 78 -2.47 -3.17 -17.69
N GLY A 79 -3.10 -2.72 -16.60
CA GLY A 79 -2.94 -1.38 -16.04
C GLY A 79 -1.49 -1.11 -15.62
N ILE A 80 -0.86 -2.07 -14.92
CA ILE A 80 0.54 -1.99 -14.49
C ILE A 80 1.47 -1.93 -15.71
N GLU A 81 1.35 -2.86 -16.66
CA GLU A 81 2.21 -2.90 -17.86
C GLU A 81 2.05 -1.66 -18.74
N LYS A 82 0.84 -1.08 -18.79
CA LYS A 82 0.60 0.19 -19.48
C LYS A 82 1.33 1.32 -18.77
N LEU A 83 1.17 1.45 -17.45
CA LEU A 83 1.80 2.50 -16.66
C LEU A 83 3.33 2.43 -16.72
N MET A 84 3.92 1.23 -16.70
CA MET A 84 5.37 1.02 -16.82
C MET A 84 5.98 1.56 -18.12
N ARG A 85 5.18 1.76 -19.17
CA ARG A 85 5.64 2.32 -20.46
C ARG A 85 5.62 3.84 -20.48
N GLU A 86 5.03 4.49 -19.48
CA GLU A 86 4.99 5.94 -19.38
C GLU A 86 6.32 6.50 -18.85
N LYS A 87 6.56 7.79 -19.09
CA LYS A 87 7.72 8.48 -18.50
C LYS A 87 7.60 8.52 -16.98
N GLY A 88 8.58 7.97 -16.30
CA GLY A 88 8.68 7.98 -14.86
C GLY A 88 8.88 9.39 -14.31
N MET A 89 8.68 9.58 -13.01
CA MET A 89 8.85 10.89 -12.38
C MET A 89 10.25 11.46 -12.63
N LEU A 90 11.28 10.64 -12.52
CA LEU A 90 12.67 11.05 -12.74
C LEU A 90 12.95 11.45 -14.20
N ASP A 91 12.18 10.96 -15.17
CA ASP A 91 12.30 11.38 -16.58
C ASP A 91 11.66 12.75 -16.84
N ARG A 92 10.78 13.20 -15.93
CA ARG A 92 10.09 14.50 -16.01
C ARG A 92 10.88 15.61 -15.35
N TYR A 93 11.66 15.30 -14.32
CA TYR A 93 12.50 16.28 -13.64
C TYR A 93 13.90 16.28 -14.24
N LYS A 94 14.41 17.49 -14.54
CA LYS A 94 15.82 17.65 -14.85
C LYS A 94 16.63 17.32 -13.59
N SER A 95 17.76 16.65 -13.76
CA SER A 95 18.74 16.51 -12.68
C SER A 95 19.08 17.88 -12.11
N LEU A 96 19.16 17.97 -10.78
CA LEU A 96 19.59 19.20 -10.12
C LEU A 96 20.99 19.57 -10.62
N THR A 97 21.20 20.84 -10.96
CA THR A 97 22.55 21.33 -11.17
C THR A 97 23.26 21.46 -9.83
N GLU A 98 24.59 21.54 -9.83
CA GLU A 98 25.36 21.79 -8.61
C GLU A 98 24.94 23.11 -7.93
N LYS A 99 24.50 24.09 -8.72
CA LYS A 99 23.97 25.37 -8.23
C LYS A 99 22.61 25.18 -7.54
N ASP A 100 21.72 24.37 -8.10
CA ASP A 100 20.42 24.07 -7.49
C ASP A 100 20.61 23.31 -6.17
N TYR A 101 21.47 22.29 -6.17
CA TYR A 101 21.81 21.51 -4.98
C TYR A 101 22.34 22.39 -3.83
N LYS A 102 23.28 23.31 -4.14
CA LYS A 102 23.84 24.26 -3.14
C LYS A 102 22.82 25.28 -2.63
N LYS A 103 21.71 25.52 -3.34
CA LYS A 103 20.62 26.41 -2.90
C LYS A 103 19.65 25.70 -1.94
N TYR A 104 19.38 24.41 -2.13
CA TYR A 104 18.42 23.64 -1.32
C TYR A 104 18.98 23.14 0.02
N LEU A 105 20.31 23.07 0.18
CA LEU A 105 20.98 22.67 1.42
C LEU A 105 21.39 23.86 2.33
N LYS A 106 20.97 25.08 1.99
CA LYS A 106 21.03 26.24 2.87
C LYS A 106 19.64 26.51 3.44
#